data_AF-A0A7C0VA34-F1
#
_entry.id   AF-A0A7C0VA34-F1
#
_cell.length_a   1.000
_cell.length_b   1.000
_cell.length_c   1.000
_cell.angle_alpha   90.00
_cell.angle_beta   90.00
_cell.angle_gamma   90.00
#
_symmetry.space_group_name_H-M   'P 1'
#
loop_
_entity.id
_entity.type
_entity.pdbx_description
1 polymer ?
#
loop_
_entity_poly.entity_id
_entity_poly.type
_entity_poly.pdbx_seq_one_letter_code
_entity_poly.pdbx_strand_id
1 'polypeptide(L)'
;GMLYLVILKRVVSSFQWQEDIPTNFLKLACLCALLGFILQNFFAFNFHIPADAIYFTIIIALLSALIYFPSRSDYIFIRKISNWIALIGIGISIFAIIQKFSYNGRIFWIGKKAVSGFGPFISYNLYTGFMELCAPFSLCFSLAYLINYRGSIQGIRNKIIWLFSPQTNKALFYLAGFVIMVSSVFLSSSRAGSAAVVISTLIFFIILIIKLKPKKRIRVLYGAFIALLLLAIAVTFTSPTFLLEKYQRLKEIRGKPISKALVRFNIWHDCISLYRDFPLLGTGWGTFCHIYPKYRTLRMKKFARYAENDYIQTITELGSLGIILNLAFFLIYFRLWILLLKGWK
;
A
#
# COMPACT_ATOMS: atom_id res chain seq x y z
N GLY A 1 4.97 -0.88 16.62
CA GLY A 1 3.98 -1.52 17.52
C GLY A 1 3.26 -0.51 18.40
N MET A 2 3.80 -0.17 19.58
CA MET A 2 3.14 0.67 20.59
C MET A 2 2.80 2.10 20.12
N LEU A 3 3.64 2.72 19.28
CA LEU A 3 3.42 4.11 18.83
C LEU A 3 2.40 4.22 17.69
N TYR A 4 2.29 3.16 16.86
CA TYR A 4 1.18 3.00 15.92
C TYR A 4 -0.14 2.99 16.69
N LEU A 5 -0.23 2.26 17.80
CA LEU A 5 -1.40 2.27 18.68
C LEU A 5 -1.66 3.64 19.34
N VAL A 6 -0.64 4.43 19.66
CA VAL A 6 -0.80 5.79 20.22
C VAL A 6 -1.29 6.78 19.15
N ILE A 7 -0.73 6.75 17.94
CA ILE A 7 -1.23 7.54 16.81
C ILE A 7 -2.63 7.08 16.45
N LEU A 8 -2.89 5.77 16.36
CA LEU A 8 -4.24 5.25 16.12
C LEU A 8 -5.21 5.70 17.20
N LYS A 9 -4.82 5.63 18.47
CA LYS A 9 -5.64 6.09 19.60
C LYS A 9 -5.91 7.60 19.50
N ARG A 10 -4.91 8.40 19.15
CA ARG A 10 -5.05 9.86 18.95
C ARG A 10 -5.86 10.23 17.72
N VAL A 11 -5.66 9.53 16.60
CA VAL A 11 -6.44 9.68 15.36
C VAL A 11 -7.89 9.34 15.66
N VAL A 12 -8.14 8.17 16.28
CA VAL A 12 -9.46 7.71 16.72
C VAL A 12 -10.11 8.71 17.67
N SER A 13 -9.36 9.31 18.60
CA SER A 13 -9.89 10.33 19.52
C SER A 13 -10.05 11.72 18.89
N SER A 14 -9.36 12.01 17.78
CA SER A 14 -9.44 13.29 17.05
C SER A 14 -10.60 13.39 16.07
N PHE A 15 -11.36 12.30 15.88
CA PHE A 15 -12.49 12.30 14.98
C PHE A 15 -13.70 13.00 15.61
N GLN A 16 -14.05 14.17 15.09
CA GLN A 16 -15.29 14.88 15.40
C GLN A 16 -16.32 14.64 14.29
N TRP A 17 -16.84 13.41 14.19
CA TRP A 17 -17.68 12.96 13.05
C TRP A 17 -18.93 13.80 12.80
N GLN A 18 -19.40 14.55 13.81
CA GLN A 18 -20.60 15.40 13.71
C GLN A 18 -20.30 16.85 13.32
N GLU A 19 -19.07 17.34 13.51
CA GLU A 19 -18.72 18.75 13.32
C GLU A 19 -17.93 19.00 12.03
N ASP A 20 -17.04 18.07 11.66
CA ASP A 20 -16.14 18.26 10.51
C ASP A 20 -15.99 16.98 9.65
N ILE A 21 -17.10 16.60 9.01
CA ILE A 21 -17.18 15.43 8.12
C ILE A 21 -16.04 15.42 7.08
N PRO A 22 -15.76 16.50 6.33
CA PRO A 22 -14.73 16.48 5.29
C PRO A 22 -13.31 16.20 5.80
N THR A 23 -12.92 16.76 6.95
CA THR A 23 -11.61 16.50 7.57
C THR A 23 -11.48 15.06 8.06
N ASN A 24 -12.55 14.51 8.64
CA ASN A 24 -12.58 13.13 9.10
C ASN A 24 -12.43 12.11 7.96
N PHE A 25 -13.03 12.39 6.80
CA PHE A 25 -12.83 11.55 5.61
C PHE A 25 -11.36 11.50 5.16
N LEU A 26 -10.66 12.64 5.16
CA LEU A 26 -9.23 12.68 4.84
C LEU A 26 -8.36 11.99 5.90
N LYS A 27 -8.65 12.19 7.20
CA LYS A 27 -7.97 11.47 8.29
C LYS A 27 -8.10 9.96 8.12
N LEU A 28 -9.30 9.48 7.77
CA LEU A 28 -9.56 8.08 7.51
C LEU A 28 -8.80 7.57 6.28
N ALA A 29 -8.75 8.35 5.19
CA ALA A 29 -7.99 8.01 3.99
C ALA A 29 -6.50 7.81 4.31
N CYS A 30 -5.88 8.78 5.02
CA CYS A 30 -4.49 8.67 5.44
C CYS A 30 -4.25 7.44 6.33
N LEU A 31 -5.14 7.16 7.29
CA LEU A 31 -5.00 6.01 8.18
C LEU A 31 -5.08 4.68 7.41
N CYS A 32 -6.01 4.56 6.46
CA CYS A 32 -6.14 3.36 5.63
C CYS A 32 -4.98 3.20 4.64
N ALA A 33 -4.46 4.30 4.09
CA ALA A 33 -3.26 4.29 3.25
C ALA A 33 -2.05 3.76 4.03
N LEU A 34 -1.80 4.29 5.23
CA LEU A 34 -0.71 3.82 6.09
C LEU A 34 -0.89 2.35 6.52
N LEU A 35 -2.13 1.95 6.84
CA LEU A 35 -2.47 0.57 7.18
C LEU A 35 -2.14 -0.40 6.04
N GLY A 36 -2.64 -0.13 4.84
CA GLY A 36 -2.40 -0.97 3.66
C GLY A 36 -0.90 -1.11 3.43
N PHE A 37 -0.21 0.03 3.35
CA PHE A 37 1.22 0.07 3.09
C PHE A 37 2.05 -0.68 4.15
N ILE A 38 1.72 -0.57 5.44
CA ILE A 38 2.41 -1.33 6.50
C ILE A 38 2.15 -2.82 6.35
N LEU A 39 0.90 -3.22 6.12
CA LEU A 39 0.52 -4.62 5.93
C LEU A 39 1.27 -5.22 4.73
N GLN A 40 1.31 -4.51 3.61
CA GLN A 40 2.01 -4.99 2.42
C GLN A 40 3.53 -5.09 2.65
N ASN A 41 4.15 -4.03 3.19
CA ASN A 41 5.61 -4.00 3.39
C ASN A 41 6.09 -5.03 4.40
N PHE A 42 5.25 -5.38 5.39
CA PHE A 42 5.53 -6.47 6.31
C PHE A 42 5.74 -7.81 5.60
N PHE A 43 4.99 -8.08 4.51
CA PHE A 43 5.14 -9.30 3.71
C PHE A 43 6.09 -9.14 2.50
N ALA A 44 6.27 -7.91 2.01
CA ALA A 44 7.03 -7.63 0.79
C ALA A 44 8.51 -7.27 1.04
N PHE A 45 8.88 -6.91 2.28
CA PHE A 45 10.26 -6.56 2.70
C PHE A 45 10.91 -5.46 1.83
N ASN A 46 10.19 -4.37 1.56
CA ASN A 46 10.64 -3.28 0.67
C ASN A 46 10.99 -1.97 1.41
N PHE A 47 11.19 -2.00 2.73
CA PHE A 47 11.45 -0.78 3.50
C PHE A 47 12.76 -0.08 3.12
N HIS A 48 13.71 -0.77 2.47
CA HIS A 48 14.96 -0.18 2.00
C HIS A 48 14.78 0.78 0.81
N ILE A 49 13.61 0.83 0.17
CA ILE A 49 13.42 1.61 -1.06
C ILE A 49 13.10 3.08 -0.69
N PRO A 50 13.93 4.07 -1.09
CA PRO A 50 13.76 5.45 -0.64
C PRO A 50 12.42 6.08 -1.02
N ALA A 51 11.88 5.72 -2.20
CA ALA A 51 10.60 6.23 -2.68
C ALA A 51 9.44 5.87 -1.73
N ASP A 52 9.43 4.61 -1.27
CA ASP A 52 8.43 4.06 -0.34
C ASP A 52 8.45 4.80 1.01
N ALA A 53 9.65 5.12 1.52
CA ALA A 53 9.82 5.92 2.74
C ALA A 53 9.34 7.37 2.57
N ILE A 54 9.57 8.00 1.41
CA ILE A 54 9.10 9.36 1.11
C ILE A 54 7.57 9.39 1.10
N TYR A 55 6.92 8.47 0.39
CA TYR A 55 5.45 8.44 0.33
C TYR A 55 4.84 8.20 1.71
N PHE A 56 5.37 7.23 2.47
CA PHE A 56 4.95 6.97 3.84
C PHE A 56 5.05 8.21 4.73
N THR A 57 6.17 8.94 4.63
CA THR A 57 6.42 10.17 5.39
C THR A 57 5.45 11.28 5.01
N ILE A 58 5.15 11.44 3.71
CA ILE A 58 4.17 12.41 3.23
C ILE A 58 2.78 12.11 3.82
N ILE A 59 2.33 10.86 3.80
CA ILE A 59 1.00 10.51 4.33
C ILE A 59 0.93 10.72 5.86
N ILE A 60 1.99 10.40 6.61
CA ILE A 60 2.08 10.70 8.04
C ILE A 60 2.03 12.21 8.29
N ALA A 61 2.74 13.00 7.49
CA ALA A 61 2.74 14.46 7.57
C ALA A 61 1.33 15.03 7.34
N LEU A 62 0.63 14.57 6.30
CA LEU A 62 -0.75 14.98 6.02
C LEU A 62 -1.70 14.59 7.17
N LEU A 63 -1.60 13.35 7.66
CA LEU A 63 -2.44 12.89 8.78
C LEU A 63 -2.28 13.77 10.01
N SER A 64 -1.06 14.19 10.29
CA SER A 64 -0.78 14.94 11.52
C SER A 64 -1.08 16.41 11.36
N ALA A 65 -0.89 16.97 10.16
CA ALA A 65 -1.38 18.29 9.85
C ALA A 65 -2.92 18.37 10.06
N LEU A 66 -3.66 17.33 9.64
CA LEU A 66 -5.12 17.24 9.89
C LEU A 66 -5.51 17.11 11.38
N ILE A 67 -4.60 16.66 12.25
CA ILE A 67 -4.87 16.45 13.69
C ILE A 67 -4.47 17.68 14.51
N TYR A 68 -3.33 18.29 14.19
CA TYR A 68 -2.69 19.32 15.00
C TYR A 68 -2.88 20.73 14.45
N PHE A 69 -3.11 20.88 13.15
CA PHE A 69 -3.30 22.17 12.48
C PHE A 69 -4.67 22.23 11.79
N PRO A 70 -5.78 22.30 12.56
CA PRO A 70 -7.13 22.27 12.00
C PRO A 70 -7.57 23.58 11.34
N SER A 71 -6.63 24.47 10.97
CA SER A 71 -7.02 25.75 10.35
C SER A 71 -7.67 25.50 8.98
N ARG A 72 -8.60 26.37 8.59
CA ARG A 72 -9.32 26.23 7.31
C ARG A 72 -8.38 26.31 6.10
N SER A 73 -7.31 27.12 6.18
CA SER A 73 -6.28 27.21 5.14
C SER A 73 -5.49 25.91 5.00
N ASP A 74 -5.11 25.29 6.12
CA ASP A 74 -4.36 24.03 6.14
C ASP A 74 -5.20 22.90 5.56
N TYR A 75 -6.49 22.83 5.93
CA TYR A 75 -7.43 21.88 5.34
C TYR A 75 -7.51 22.02 3.81
N ILE A 76 -7.65 23.24 3.29
CA ILE A 76 -7.73 23.47 1.84
C ILE A 76 -6.45 23.00 1.14
N PHE A 77 -5.29 23.29 1.72
CA PHE A 77 -3.99 22.86 1.20
C PHE A 77 -3.84 21.33 1.21
N ILE A 78 -4.11 20.69 2.35
CA ILE A 78 -4.05 19.22 2.51
C ILE A 78 -5.03 18.54 1.56
N ARG A 79 -6.24 19.09 1.39
CA ARG A 79 -7.23 18.57 0.45
C ARG A 79 -6.73 18.66 -0.99
N LYS A 80 -6.04 19.74 -1.38
CA LYS A 80 -5.43 19.86 -2.73
C LYS A 80 -4.35 18.81 -2.94
N ILE A 81 -3.46 18.60 -1.98
CA ILE A 81 -2.41 17.57 -2.06
C ILE A 81 -3.05 16.18 -2.16
N SER A 82 -4.01 15.88 -1.28
CA SER A 82 -4.74 14.61 -1.29
C SER A 82 -5.42 14.34 -2.62
N ASN A 83 -5.95 15.39 -3.26
CA ASN A 83 -6.55 15.28 -4.59
C ASN A 83 -5.49 14.95 -5.66
N TRP A 84 -4.33 15.60 -5.63
CA TRP A 84 -3.24 15.27 -6.54
C TRP A 84 -2.76 13.83 -6.36
N ILE A 85 -2.64 13.35 -5.11
CA ILE A 85 -2.31 11.95 -4.81
C ILE A 85 -3.31 11.00 -5.47
N ALA A 86 -4.62 11.26 -5.33
CA ALA A 86 -5.65 10.47 -5.99
C ALA A 86 -5.54 10.49 -7.53
N LEU A 87 -5.37 11.67 -8.12
CA LEU A 87 -5.28 11.83 -9.58
C LEU A 87 -4.03 11.14 -10.16
N ILE A 88 -2.89 11.24 -9.48
CA ILE A 88 -1.65 10.56 -9.87
C ILE A 88 -1.85 9.04 -9.79
N GLY A 89 -2.47 8.54 -8.72
CA GLY A 89 -2.82 7.12 -8.59
C GLY A 89 -3.68 6.60 -9.75
N ILE A 90 -4.73 7.36 -10.11
CA ILE A 90 -5.60 7.04 -11.25
C ILE A 90 -4.78 7.00 -12.55
N GLY A 91 -4.02 8.06 -12.85
CA GLY A 91 -3.22 8.15 -14.07
C GLY A 91 -2.20 7.01 -14.20
N ILE A 92 -1.46 6.71 -13.13
CA ILE A 92 -0.49 5.62 -13.10
C ILE A 92 -1.16 4.26 -13.24
N SER A 93 -2.36 4.06 -12.66
CA SER A 93 -3.07 2.78 -12.79
C SER A 93 -3.56 2.52 -14.21
N ILE A 94 -4.11 3.54 -14.89
CA ILE A 94 -4.50 3.46 -16.30
C ILE A 94 -3.29 3.15 -17.17
N PHE A 95 -2.20 3.90 -16.96
CA PHE A 95 -0.94 3.70 -17.66
C PHE A 95 -0.42 2.27 -17.48
N ALA A 96 -0.43 1.75 -16.25
CA ALA A 96 0.04 0.40 -15.94
C ALA A 96 -0.81 -0.69 -16.60
N ILE A 97 -2.12 -0.51 -16.67
CA ILE A 97 -3.04 -1.40 -17.39
C ILE A 97 -2.74 -1.38 -18.90
N ILE A 98 -2.62 -0.20 -19.50
CA ILE A 98 -2.29 -0.05 -20.93
C ILE A 98 -0.95 -0.74 -21.23
N GLN A 99 0.06 -0.51 -20.40
CA GLN A 99 1.38 -1.12 -20.55
C GLN A 99 1.34 -2.65 -20.38
N LYS A 100 0.50 -3.18 -19.49
CA LYS A 100 0.33 -4.63 -19.32
C LYS A 100 -0.20 -5.29 -20.59
N PHE A 101 -1.18 -4.68 -21.26
CA PHE A 101 -1.82 -5.26 -22.45
C PHE A 101 -1.08 -4.99 -23.76
N SER A 102 -0.25 -3.95 -23.83
CA SER A 102 0.57 -3.62 -25.00
C SER A 102 2.06 -3.91 -24.79
N TYR A 103 2.39 -4.81 -23.86
CA TYR A 103 3.75 -5.04 -23.40
C TYR A 103 4.65 -5.65 -24.48
N ASN A 104 5.75 -4.98 -24.79
CA ASN A 104 6.78 -5.46 -25.72
C ASN A 104 8.02 -6.07 -25.02
N GLY A 105 7.95 -6.30 -23.70
CA GLY A 105 9.06 -6.82 -22.90
C GLY A 105 9.91 -5.77 -22.18
N ARG A 106 9.65 -4.47 -22.37
CA ARG A 106 10.42 -3.35 -21.78
C ARG A 106 9.56 -2.43 -20.92
N ILE A 107 10.13 -1.86 -19.84
CA ILE A 107 9.46 -0.78 -19.07
C ILE A 107 9.30 0.44 -19.99
N PHE A 108 8.11 1.06 -20.01
CA PHE A 108 7.79 2.18 -20.92
C PHE A 108 8.03 1.86 -22.42
N TRP A 109 7.94 0.60 -22.83
CA TRP A 109 8.20 0.14 -24.21
C TRP A 109 9.64 0.35 -24.73
N ILE A 110 10.45 1.21 -24.10
CA ILE A 110 11.78 1.61 -24.57
C ILE A 110 12.87 1.16 -23.58
N GLY A 111 12.55 1.07 -22.29
CA GLY A 111 13.49 0.87 -21.18
C GLY A 111 13.99 -0.57 -20.97
N LYS A 112 14.51 -0.84 -19.77
CA LYS A 112 15.07 -2.15 -19.41
C LYS A 112 13.99 -3.25 -19.46
N LYS A 113 14.38 -4.48 -19.80
CA LYS A 113 13.48 -5.63 -19.66
C LYS A 113 13.18 -5.86 -18.18
N ALA A 114 11.92 -5.68 -17.77
CA ALA A 114 11.48 -6.00 -16.43
C ALA A 114 11.06 -7.47 -16.37
N VAL A 115 11.77 -8.26 -15.56
CA VAL A 115 11.45 -9.68 -15.33
C VAL A 115 10.25 -9.82 -14.37
N SER A 116 9.96 -8.79 -13.57
CA SER A 116 8.91 -8.82 -12.53
C SER A 116 8.29 -7.44 -12.25
N GLY A 117 8.25 -6.56 -13.24
CA GLY A 117 7.69 -5.21 -13.11
C GLY A 117 6.21 -5.14 -13.47
N PHE A 118 5.55 -4.05 -13.06
CA PHE A 118 4.18 -3.73 -13.49
C PHE A 118 4.07 -2.22 -13.71
N GLY A 119 3.55 -1.83 -14.87
CA GLY A 119 3.53 -0.44 -15.30
C GLY A 119 4.92 0.21 -15.26
N PRO A 120 5.05 1.42 -14.66
CA PRO A 120 6.31 2.15 -14.62
C PRO A 120 7.28 1.62 -13.55
N PHE A 121 6.90 0.61 -12.77
CA PHE A 121 7.69 0.11 -11.65
C PHE A 121 8.47 -1.15 -12.02
N ILE A 122 9.70 -1.22 -11.51
CA ILE A 122 10.61 -2.36 -11.68
C ILE A 122 10.08 -3.62 -10.98
N SER A 123 9.30 -3.44 -9.91
CA SER A 123 8.72 -4.51 -9.09
C SER A 123 7.21 -4.32 -8.96
N TYR A 124 6.44 -5.40 -9.13
CA TYR A 124 5.01 -5.39 -8.85
C TYR A 124 4.69 -5.05 -7.39
N ASN A 125 5.56 -5.38 -6.43
CA ASN A 125 5.34 -5.02 -5.02
C ASN A 125 5.43 -3.49 -4.81
N LEU A 126 6.36 -2.83 -5.50
CA LEU A 126 6.48 -1.37 -5.44
C LEU A 126 5.24 -0.68 -6.00
N TYR A 127 4.77 -1.19 -7.14
CA TYR A 127 3.53 -0.72 -7.74
C TYR A 127 2.34 -0.82 -6.78
N THR A 128 2.15 -1.98 -6.15
CA THR A 128 1.01 -2.17 -5.25
C THR A 128 1.10 -1.31 -4.00
N GLY A 129 2.31 -1.12 -3.46
CA GLY A 129 2.51 -0.25 -2.29
C GLY A 129 2.16 1.20 -2.61
N PHE A 130 2.55 1.67 -3.79
CA PHE A 130 2.15 2.99 -4.27
C PHE A 130 0.62 3.13 -4.45
N MET A 131 -0.03 2.11 -5.03
CA MET A 131 -1.49 2.11 -5.22
C MET A 131 -2.25 2.11 -3.90
N GLU A 132 -1.77 1.39 -2.88
CA GLU A 132 -2.34 1.39 -1.53
C GLU A 132 -2.29 2.77 -0.86
N LEU A 133 -1.25 3.55 -1.12
CA LEU A 133 -1.14 4.90 -0.59
C LEU A 133 -2.10 5.88 -1.28
N CYS A 134 -2.44 5.62 -2.55
CA CYS A 134 -3.24 6.53 -3.36
C CYS A 134 -4.74 6.20 -3.34
N ALA A 135 -5.12 4.91 -3.33
CA ALA A 135 -6.49 4.47 -3.53
C ALA A 135 -7.47 4.98 -2.45
N PRO A 136 -7.14 4.97 -1.14
CA PRO A 136 -8.02 5.48 -0.09
C PRO A 136 -8.44 6.95 -0.30
N PHE A 137 -7.58 7.79 -0.89
CA PHE A 137 -7.93 9.17 -1.21
C PHE A 137 -8.99 9.26 -2.29
N SER A 138 -8.89 8.46 -3.35
CA SER A 138 -9.93 8.40 -4.40
C SER A 138 -11.27 7.96 -3.82
N LEU A 139 -11.28 6.93 -2.98
CA LEU A 139 -12.50 6.48 -2.30
C LEU A 139 -13.08 7.56 -1.37
N CYS A 140 -12.21 8.25 -0.64
CA CYS A 140 -12.58 9.37 0.22
C CYS A 140 -13.25 10.51 -0.56
N PHE A 141 -12.69 10.96 -1.68
CA PHE A 141 -13.32 12.00 -2.49
C PHE A 141 -14.66 11.56 -3.07
N SER A 142 -14.75 10.32 -3.56
CA SER A 142 -16.01 9.75 -4.05
C SER A 142 -17.12 9.86 -3.01
N LEU A 143 -16.87 9.35 -1.80
CA LEU A 143 -17.84 9.35 -0.72
C LEU A 143 -18.14 10.77 -0.21
N ALA A 144 -17.14 11.64 -0.14
CA ALA A 144 -17.33 13.04 0.25
C ALA A 144 -18.27 13.77 -0.72
N TYR A 145 -18.18 13.53 -2.03
CA TYR A 145 -19.11 14.11 -3.00
C TYR A 145 -20.52 13.50 -2.90
N LEU A 146 -20.64 12.20 -2.63
CA LEU A 146 -21.95 11.53 -2.46
C LEU A 146 -22.70 11.97 -1.20
N ILE A 147 -22.00 12.10 -0.07
CA ILE A 147 -22.62 12.43 1.22
C ILE A 147 -23.05 13.90 1.27
N ASN A 148 -22.31 14.79 0.61
CA ASN A 148 -22.63 16.21 0.57
C ASN A 148 -23.68 16.58 -0.50
N TYR A 149 -24.26 15.61 -1.21
CA TYR A 149 -25.36 15.87 -2.13
C TYR A 149 -26.62 16.28 -1.35
N ARG A 150 -27.08 17.53 -1.58
CA ARG A 150 -28.24 18.11 -0.87
C ARG A 150 -29.57 17.97 -1.61
N GLY A 151 -29.58 17.42 -2.83
CA GLY A 151 -30.81 17.26 -3.62
C GLY A 151 -31.69 16.10 -3.13
N SER A 152 -32.99 16.16 -3.43
CA SER A 152 -33.88 15.02 -3.22
C SER A 152 -33.56 13.90 -4.21
N ILE A 153 -33.67 12.64 -3.76
CA ILE A 153 -33.49 11.43 -4.60
C ILE A 153 -34.81 10.64 -4.68
N GLN A 154 -35.92 11.23 -4.21
CA GLN A 154 -37.23 10.59 -4.26
C GLN A 154 -37.89 10.84 -5.63
N GLY A 155 -38.35 9.77 -6.27
CA GLY A 155 -38.95 9.78 -7.62
C GLY A 155 -37.95 9.56 -8.76
N ILE A 156 -38.45 9.05 -9.90
CA ILE A 156 -37.61 8.68 -11.05
C ILE A 156 -36.90 9.90 -11.66
N ARG A 157 -37.60 11.04 -11.75
CA ARG A 157 -37.07 12.31 -12.27
C ARG A 157 -35.87 12.80 -11.45
N ASN A 158 -36.01 12.82 -10.13
CA ASN A 158 -34.95 13.26 -9.23
C ASN A 158 -33.76 12.30 -9.20
N LYS A 159 -33.98 10.99 -9.42
CA LYS A 159 -32.88 10.02 -9.62
C LYS A 159 -32.07 10.33 -10.88
N ILE A 160 -32.74 10.67 -11.99
CA ILE A 160 -32.07 11.06 -13.23
C ILE A 160 -31.28 12.36 -13.01
N ILE A 161 -31.90 13.37 -12.41
CA ILE A 161 -31.22 14.65 -12.08
C ILE A 161 -30.01 14.41 -11.17
N TRP A 162 -30.13 13.53 -10.17
CA TRP A 162 -29.02 13.17 -9.30
C TRP A 162 -27.86 12.52 -10.07
N LEU A 163 -28.15 11.57 -10.98
CA LEU A 163 -27.13 10.88 -11.77
C LEU A 163 -26.32 11.83 -12.66
N PHE A 164 -26.97 12.82 -13.26
CA PHE A 164 -26.31 13.80 -14.14
C PHE A 164 -25.81 15.05 -13.40
N SER A 165 -25.94 15.10 -12.07
CA SER A 165 -25.47 16.27 -11.31
C SER A 165 -23.92 16.36 -11.31
N PRO A 166 -23.35 17.58 -11.33
CA PRO A 166 -21.89 17.75 -11.31
C PRO A 166 -21.20 17.09 -10.10
N GLN A 167 -21.88 17.07 -8.94
CA GLN A 167 -21.38 16.42 -7.73
C GLN A 167 -21.34 14.89 -7.88
N THR A 168 -22.38 14.29 -8.44
CA THR A 168 -22.42 12.84 -8.70
C THR A 168 -21.41 12.44 -9.77
N ASN A 169 -21.26 13.23 -10.83
CA ASN A 169 -20.23 12.98 -11.85
C ASN A 169 -18.82 12.97 -11.25
N LYS A 170 -18.51 13.92 -10.36
CA LYS A 170 -17.24 13.91 -9.61
C LYS A 170 -17.13 12.67 -8.72
N ALA A 171 -18.19 12.31 -8.00
CA ALA A 171 -18.18 11.09 -7.19
C ALA A 171 -17.91 9.83 -8.02
N LEU A 172 -18.59 9.68 -9.15
CA LEU A 172 -18.43 8.57 -10.08
C LEU A 172 -17.02 8.54 -10.69
N PHE A 173 -16.45 9.69 -11.02
CA PHE A 173 -15.07 9.79 -11.49
C PHE A 173 -14.07 9.20 -10.49
N TYR A 174 -14.12 9.63 -9.21
CA TYR A 174 -13.22 9.09 -8.19
C TYR A 174 -13.55 7.64 -7.81
N LEU A 175 -14.82 7.22 -7.91
CA LEU A 175 -15.21 5.83 -7.71
C LEU A 175 -14.61 4.94 -8.80
N ALA A 176 -14.76 5.33 -10.06
CA ALA A 176 -14.16 4.64 -11.20
C ALA A 176 -12.64 4.62 -11.06
N GLY A 177 -12.03 5.74 -10.68
CA GLY A 177 -10.60 5.82 -10.38
C GLY A 177 -10.16 4.82 -9.31
N PHE A 178 -10.89 4.72 -8.19
CA PHE A 178 -10.62 3.71 -7.16
C PHE A 178 -10.72 2.28 -7.70
N VAL A 179 -11.78 1.98 -8.46
CA VAL A 179 -11.99 0.65 -9.03
C VAL A 179 -10.85 0.30 -9.98
N ILE A 180 -10.45 1.20 -10.88
CA ILE A 180 -9.33 1.00 -11.81
C ILE A 180 -8.04 0.74 -11.03
N MET A 181 -7.76 1.53 -9.99
CA MET A 181 -6.59 1.34 -9.14
C MET A 181 -6.59 -0.04 -8.46
N VAL A 182 -7.69 -0.43 -7.83
CA VAL A 182 -7.80 -1.76 -7.19
C VAL A 182 -7.69 -2.89 -8.21
N SER A 183 -8.37 -2.79 -9.35
CA SER A 183 -8.26 -3.76 -10.44
C SER A 183 -6.82 -3.89 -10.95
N SER A 184 -6.10 -2.78 -11.06
CA SER A 184 -4.70 -2.79 -11.47
C SER A 184 -3.77 -3.49 -10.47
N VAL A 185 -4.05 -3.39 -9.16
CA VAL A 185 -3.33 -4.14 -8.11
C VAL A 185 -3.53 -5.63 -8.31
N PHE A 186 -4.76 -6.08 -8.57
CA PHE A 186 -5.06 -7.48 -8.86
C PHE A 186 -4.37 -7.97 -10.15
N LEU A 187 -4.29 -7.13 -11.19
CA LEU A 187 -3.55 -7.43 -12.42
C LEU A 187 -2.02 -7.51 -12.22
N SER A 188 -1.48 -6.84 -11.21
CA SER A 188 -0.04 -6.87 -10.91
C SER A 188 0.48 -8.22 -10.40
N SER A 189 -0.42 -9.13 -9.99
CA SER A 189 -0.10 -10.44 -9.40
C SER A 189 0.62 -10.39 -8.03
N SER A 190 0.65 -9.24 -7.37
CA SER A 190 1.09 -9.10 -5.97
C SER A 190 0.03 -9.65 -5.01
N ARG A 191 0.25 -10.84 -4.45
CA ARG A 191 -0.71 -11.44 -3.50
C ARG A 191 -0.78 -10.67 -2.18
N ALA A 192 0.37 -10.25 -1.66
CA ALA A 192 0.45 -9.45 -0.44
C ALA A 192 -0.25 -8.09 -0.63
N GLY A 193 -0.03 -7.42 -1.77
CA GLY A 193 -0.70 -6.16 -2.09
C GLY A 193 -2.21 -6.33 -2.31
N SER A 194 -2.64 -7.40 -2.98
CA SER A 194 -4.07 -7.69 -3.14
C SER A 194 -4.77 -7.91 -1.79
N ALA A 195 -4.14 -8.66 -0.88
CA ALA A 195 -4.66 -8.87 0.46
C ALA A 195 -4.67 -7.58 1.30
N ALA A 196 -3.60 -6.78 1.24
CA ALA A 196 -3.48 -5.56 2.02
C ALA A 196 -4.43 -4.44 1.55
N VAL A 197 -4.65 -4.28 0.23
CA VAL A 197 -5.72 -3.41 -0.32
C VAL A 197 -7.09 -3.81 0.20
N VAL A 198 -7.40 -5.10 0.24
CA VAL A 198 -8.70 -5.58 0.71
C VAL A 198 -8.84 -5.28 2.20
N ILE A 199 -7.87 -5.68 3.02
CA ILE A 199 -7.93 -5.50 4.48
C ILE A 199 -8.07 -4.01 4.82
N SER A 200 -7.25 -3.15 4.22
CA SER A 200 -7.30 -1.70 4.46
C SER A 200 -8.64 -1.08 4.02
N THR A 201 -9.20 -1.54 2.89
CA THR A 201 -10.52 -1.09 2.40
C THR A 201 -11.66 -1.59 3.28
N LEU A 202 -11.60 -2.83 3.78
CA LEU A 202 -12.58 -3.37 4.74
C LEU A 202 -12.57 -2.54 6.03
N ILE A 203 -11.38 -2.25 6.56
CA ILE A 203 -11.22 -1.41 7.76
C ILE A 203 -11.80 -0.01 7.51
N PHE A 204 -11.56 0.58 6.34
CA PHE A 204 -12.13 1.87 5.95
C PHE A 204 -13.66 1.87 6.08
N PHE A 205 -14.34 0.86 5.51
CA PHE A 205 -15.81 0.77 5.59
C PHE A 205 -16.33 0.42 6.99
N ILE A 206 -15.63 -0.45 7.73
CA ILE A 206 -16.00 -0.77 9.11
C ILE A 206 -16.03 0.50 9.96
N ILE A 207 -14.98 1.33 9.86
CA ILE A 207 -14.90 2.60 10.60
C ILE A 207 -16.05 3.53 10.17
N LEU A 208 -16.32 3.65 8.87
CA LEU A 208 -17.44 4.47 8.38
C LEU A 208 -18.80 4.00 8.91
N ILE A 209 -19.06 2.69 8.89
CA ILE A 209 -20.34 2.13 9.36
C ILE A 209 -20.54 2.41 10.85
N ILE A 210 -19.51 2.17 11.66
CA ILE A 210 -19.56 2.38 13.11
C ILE A 210 -19.76 3.86 13.46
N LYS A 211 -19.07 4.76 12.74
CA LYS A 211 -18.98 6.18 13.14
C LYS A 211 -20.02 7.09 12.52
N LEU A 212 -20.37 6.90 11.25
CA LEU A 212 -21.33 7.78 10.55
C LEU A 212 -22.78 7.33 10.67
N LYS A 213 -23.05 6.16 11.29
CA LYS A 213 -24.38 5.51 11.32
C LYS A 213 -25.15 5.70 10.01
N PRO A 214 -24.57 5.30 8.87
CA PRO A 214 -25.08 5.67 7.55
C PRO A 214 -26.50 5.15 7.33
N LYS A 215 -27.30 5.94 6.59
CA LYS A 215 -28.66 5.54 6.16
C LYS A 215 -28.62 4.14 5.52
N LYS A 216 -29.68 3.34 5.69
CA LYS A 216 -29.76 1.92 5.25
C LYS A 216 -29.25 1.70 3.81
N ARG A 217 -29.51 2.64 2.90
CA ARG A 217 -29.04 2.60 1.49
C ARG A 217 -27.51 2.64 1.33
N ILE A 218 -26.81 3.41 2.15
CA ILE A 218 -25.35 3.51 2.12
C ILE A 218 -24.72 2.20 2.66
N ARG A 219 -25.35 1.56 3.66
CA ARG A 219 -24.94 0.24 4.16
C ARG A 219 -25.03 -0.85 3.08
N VAL A 220 -26.07 -0.81 2.24
CA VAL A 220 -26.23 -1.76 1.11
C VAL A 220 -25.15 -1.54 0.05
N LEU A 221 -24.82 -0.30 -0.29
CA LEU A 221 -23.72 0.01 -1.21
C LEU A 221 -22.37 -0.47 -0.68
N TYR A 222 -22.13 -0.33 0.63
CA TYR A 222 -20.93 -0.86 1.28
C TYR A 222 -20.88 -2.39 1.25
N GLY A 223 -21.99 -3.08 1.54
CA GLY A 223 -22.07 -4.54 1.45
C GLY A 223 -21.81 -5.05 0.03
N ALA A 224 -22.39 -4.40 -0.98
CA ALA A 224 -22.18 -4.74 -2.39
C ALA A 224 -20.73 -4.51 -2.83
N PHE A 225 -20.11 -3.43 -2.37
CA PHE A 225 -18.72 -3.13 -2.66
C PHE A 225 -17.74 -4.12 -2.01
N ILE A 226 -18.00 -4.49 -0.76
CA ILE A 226 -17.25 -5.52 -0.05
C ILE A 226 -17.38 -6.86 -0.77
N ALA A 227 -18.59 -7.24 -1.19
CA ALA A 227 -18.81 -8.46 -1.95
C ALA A 227 -18.04 -8.45 -3.29
N LEU A 228 -18.00 -7.31 -3.99
CA LEU A 228 -17.24 -7.14 -5.23
C LEU A 228 -15.72 -7.26 -5.00
N LEU A 229 -15.21 -6.70 -3.91
CA LEU A 229 -13.81 -6.85 -3.50
C LEU A 229 -13.46 -8.30 -3.17
N LEU A 230 -14.31 -8.98 -2.39
CA LEU A 230 -14.13 -10.40 -2.05
C LEU A 230 -14.20 -11.28 -3.31
N LEU A 231 -15.06 -10.94 -4.26
CA LEU A 231 -15.11 -11.60 -5.57
C LEU A 231 -13.82 -11.37 -6.36
N ALA A 232 -13.26 -10.16 -6.38
CA ALA A 232 -11.99 -9.86 -7.04
C ALA A 232 -10.82 -10.65 -6.43
N ILE A 233 -10.82 -10.85 -5.10
CA ILE A 233 -9.88 -11.75 -4.42
C ILE A 233 -10.11 -13.18 -4.87
N ALA A 234 -11.36 -13.68 -4.81
CA ALA A 234 -11.66 -15.04 -5.21
C ALA A 234 -11.13 -15.31 -6.61
N VAL A 235 -11.45 -14.44 -7.57
CA VAL A 235 -10.99 -14.54 -8.97
C VAL A 235 -9.46 -14.49 -9.09
N THR A 236 -8.77 -13.64 -8.34
CA THR A 236 -7.29 -13.59 -8.43
C THR A 236 -6.59 -14.78 -7.81
N PHE A 237 -7.19 -15.42 -6.81
CA PHE A 237 -6.65 -16.63 -6.19
C PHE A 237 -7.12 -17.92 -6.88
N THR A 238 -8.22 -17.89 -7.66
CA THR A 238 -8.78 -19.06 -8.38
C THR A 238 -8.61 -19.02 -9.90
N SER A 239 -8.08 -17.92 -10.48
CA SER A 239 -7.97 -17.78 -11.94
C SER A 239 -7.20 -18.94 -12.60
N PRO A 240 -7.73 -19.54 -13.70
CA PRO A 240 -7.03 -20.55 -14.48
C PRO A 240 -5.69 -20.08 -15.04
N THR A 241 -5.52 -18.78 -15.32
CA THR A 241 -4.24 -18.22 -15.79
C THR A 241 -3.15 -18.29 -14.72
N PHE A 242 -3.51 -18.25 -13.43
CA PHE A 242 -2.60 -18.48 -12.32
C PHE A 242 -2.13 -19.94 -12.28
N LEU A 243 -3.05 -20.88 -12.48
CA LEU A 243 -2.73 -22.29 -12.59
C LEU A 243 -1.92 -22.56 -13.86
N LEU A 244 -2.19 -21.89 -14.98
CA LEU A 244 -1.45 -22.05 -16.23
C LEU A 244 -0.06 -21.40 -16.18
N GLU A 245 0.11 -20.21 -15.59
CA GLU A 245 1.45 -19.61 -15.38
C GLU A 245 2.24 -20.44 -14.37
N LYS A 246 1.60 -20.96 -13.32
CA LYS A 246 2.21 -21.93 -12.40
C LYS A 246 2.55 -23.21 -13.17
N TYR A 247 1.67 -23.72 -14.04
CA TYR A 247 1.84 -24.96 -14.77
C TYR A 247 2.86 -24.86 -15.92
N GLN A 248 2.96 -23.72 -16.59
CA GLN A 248 3.98 -23.39 -17.60
C GLN A 248 5.34 -23.16 -16.93
N ARG A 249 5.37 -22.43 -15.81
CA ARG A 249 6.55 -22.39 -14.92
C ARG A 249 6.88 -23.76 -14.34
N LEU A 250 5.90 -24.66 -14.22
CA LEU A 250 6.06 -26.07 -13.84
C LEU A 250 6.38 -27.00 -15.02
N LYS A 251 6.23 -26.56 -16.28
CA LYS A 251 6.57 -27.34 -17.49
C LYS A 251 7.97 -26.99 -18.02
N GLU A 252 8.43 -25.75 -17.81
CA GLU A 252 9.85 -25.39 -17.86
C GLU A 252 10.72 -26.16 -16.82
N ILE A 253 10.10 -26.89 -15.89
CA ILE A 253 10.76 -27.69 -14.82
C ILE A 253 11.42 -28.96 -15.31
N ARG A 254 11.24 -29.37 -16.57
CA ARG A 254 12.02 -30.49 -17.11
C ARG A 254 13.52 -30.20 -17.28
N GLY A 255 13.99 -28.99 -16.94
CA GLY A 255 15.41 -28.64 -16.82
C GLY A 255 15.74 -27.77 -15.59
N LYS A 256 15.36 -28.21 -14.38
CA LYS A 256 15.68 -27.67 -13.04
C LYS A 256 16.06 -26.17 -12.93
N PRO A 257 15.11 -25.32 -12.51
CA PRO A 257 15.39 -24.29 -11.51
C PRO A 257 14.49 -24.44 -10.27
N ILE A 258 15.10 -24.35 -9.09
CA ILE A 258 14.44 -24.34 -7.77
C ILE A 258 13.47 -23.15 -7.71
N SER A 259 12.29 -23.31 -7.11
CA SER A 259 11.32 -22.21 -7.02
C SER A 259 11.93 -21.00 -6.29
N LYS A 260 11.69 -19.77 -6.77
CA LYS A 260 12.25 -18.54 -6.16
C LYS A 260 11.95 -18.43 -4.66
N ALA A 261 10.78 -18.90 -4.23
CA ALA A 261 10.42 -18.94 -2.81
C ALA A 261 11.29 -19.92 -2.01
N LEU A 262 11.57 -21.12 -2.55
CA LEU A 262 12.48 -22.08 -1.92
C LEU A 262 13.92 -21.54 -1.89
N VAL A 263 14.36 -20.88 -2.97
CA VAL A 263 15.68 -20.22 -3.02
C VAL A 263 15.79 -19.17 -1.91
N ARG A 264 14.80 -18.30 -1.76
CA ARG A 264 14.75 -17.31 -0.67
C ARG A 264 14.77 -17.97 0.69
N PHE A 265 13.95 -19.00 0.89
CA PHE A 265 13.86 -19.70 2.16
C PHE A 265 15.20 -20.33 2.56
N ASN A 266 15.90 -20.95 1.61
CA ASN A 266 17.23 -21.50 1.86
C ASN A 266 18.27 -20.40 2.13
N ILE A 267 18.23 -19.27 1.41
CA ILE A 267 19.08 -18.11 1.74
C ILE A 267 18.83 -17.68 3.18
N TRP A 268 17.57 -17.54 3.59
CA TRP A 268 17.20 -17.14 4.94
C TRP A 268 17.65 -18.13 6.00
N HIS A 269 17.57 -19.43 5.70
CA HIS A 269 18.07 -20.48 6.57
C HIS A 269 19.60 -20.42 6.72
N ASP A 270 20.32 -20.26 5.62
CA ASP A 270 21.79 -20.12 5.63
C ASP A 270 22.24 -18.87 6.41
N CYS A 271 21.44 -17.80 6.39
CA CYS A 271 21.69 -16.58 7.16
C CYS A 271 21.66 -16.81 8.68
N ILE A 272 21.03 -17.87 9.18
CA ILE A 272 21.05 -18.22 10.61
C ILE A 272 22.48 -18.53 11.05
N SER A 273 23.22 -19.31 10.25
CA SER A 273 24.62 -19.62 10.53
C SER A 273 25.51 -18.39 10.42
N LEU A 274 25.27 -17.54 9.42
CA LEU A 274 25.99 -16.26 9.26
C LEU A 274 25.78 -15.36 10.49
N TYR A 275 24.54 -15.21 10.95
CA TYR A 275 24.25 -14.41 12.14
C TYR A 275 24.89 -14.97 13.42
N ARG A 276 24.95 -16.30 13.58
CA ARG A 276 25.59 -16.93 14.73
C ARG A 276 27.08 -16.61 14.84
N ASP A 277 27.76 -16.44 13.72
CA ASP A 277 29.18 -16.09 13.71
C ASP A 277 29.42 -14.59 14.01
N PHE A 278 28.45 -13.72 13.69
CA PHE A 278 28.55 -12.26 13.86
C PHE A 278 27.30 -11.63 14.53
N PRO A 279 26.94 -12.02 15.77
CA PRO A 279 25.63 -11.69 16.33
C PRO A 279 25.47 -10.23 16.76
N LEU A 280 26.57 -9.55 17.12
CA LEU A 280 26.53 -8.20 17.68
C LEU A 280 26.60 -7.12 16.61
N LEU A 281 27.69 -7.08 15.85
CA LEU A 281 27.99 -6.05 14.85
C LEU A 281 27.67 -6.47 13.42
N GLY A 282 27.34 -7.74 13.20
CA GLY A 282 27.19 -8.29 11.86
C GLY A 282 28.51 -8.26 11.10
N THR A 283 28.38 -8.22 9.78
CA THR A 283 29.50 -8.35 8.84
C THR A 283 29.89 -7.05 8.15
N GLY A 284 29.26 -5.93 8.50
CA GLY A 284 29.40 -4.63 7.86
C GLY A 284 28.31 -4.33 6.82
N TRP A 285 27.93 -3.06 6.67
CA TRP A 285 26.91 -2.64 5.68
C TRP A 285 27.33 -3.00 4.26
N GLY A 286 26.45 -3.63 3.48
CA GLY A 286 26.68 -3.98 2.08
C GLY A 286 27.61 -5.17 1.85
N THR A 287 28.07 -5.85 2.90
CA THR A 287 29.01 -6.98 2.76
C THR A 287 28.32 -8.32 2.52
N PHE A 288 26.99 -8.37 2.56
CA PHE A 288 26.22 -9.62 2.40
C PHE A 288 26.64 -10.40 1.14
N CYS A 289 26.77 -9.73 0.00
CA CYS A 289 27.13 -10.38 -1.26
C CYS A 289 28.54 -10.98 -1.28
N HIS A 290 29.43 -10.51 -0.41
CA HIS A 290 30.81 -10.97 -0.26
C HIS A 290 30.94 -12.13 0.74
N ILE A 291 30.12 -12.13 1.79
CA ILE A 291 30.25 -13.08 2.91
C ILE A 291 29.27 -14.26 2.79
N TYR A 292 28.05 -14.03 2.31
CA TYR A 292 27.05 -15.07 2.09
C TYR A 292 27.56 -16.28 1.28
N PRO A 293 28.43 -16.15 0.25
CA PRO A 293 28.95 -17.30 -0.49
C PRO A 293 29.69 -18.35 0.34
N LYS A 294 30.19 -18.02 1.55
CA LYS A 294 30.81 -18.97 2.48
C LYS A 294 29.77 -19.82 3.21
N TYR A 295 28.57 -19.29 3.42
CA TYR A 295 27.49 -19.92 4.18
C TYR A 295 26.44 -20.60 3.30
N ARG A 296 26.47 -20.35 1.98
CA ARG A 296 25.46 -20.88 1.06
C ARG A 296 25.47 -22.40 1.01
N THR A 297 24.31 -23.00 1.18
CA THR A 297 24.10 -24.45 0.98
C THR A 297 23.62 -24.75 -0.44
N LEU A 298 22.91 -23.80 -1.08
CA LEU A 298 22.47 -23.93 -2.46
C LEU A 298 23.53 -23.50 -3.48
N ARG A 299 23.88 -24.41 -4.39
CA ARG A 299 24.77 -24.13 -5.52
C ARG A 299 24.00 -23.41 -6.64
N MET A 300 24.02 -22.08 -6.60
CA MET A 300 23.43 -21.22 -7.63
C MET A 300 24.48 -20.66 -8.58
N LYS A 301 24.17 -20.56 -9.88
CA LYS A 301 25.05 -19.94 -10.89
C LYS A 301 25.20 -18.43 -10.72
N LYS A 302 24.23 -17.75 -10.10
CA LYS A 302 24.27 -16.31 -9.83
C LYS A 302 24.49 -16.05 -8.34
N PHE A 303 25.32 -15.05 -8.04
CA PHE A 303 25.52 -14.57 -6.68
C PHE A 303 24.25 -13.88 -6.16
N ALA A 304 23.81 -14.27 -4.96
CA ALA A 304 22.78 -13.54 -4.24
C ALA A 304 23.39 -12.23 -3.74
N ARG A 305 22.95 -11.10 -4.29
CA ARG A 305 23.44 -9.77 -3.89
C ARG A 305 22.82 -9.30 -2.58
N TYR A 306 21.60 -9.75 -2.30
CA TYR A 306 20.80 -9.39 -1.13
C TYR A 306 20.05 -10.62 -0.62
N ALA A 307 19.68 -10.62 0.66
CA ALA A 307 18.83 -11.64 1.30
C ALA A 307 17.37 -11.62 0.79
N GLU A 308 17.01 -10.61 -0.01
CA GLU A 308 15.62 -10.34 -0.47
C GLU A 308 14.61 -10.26 0.70
N ASN A 309 15.12 -9.91 1.89
CA ASN A 309 14.39 -9.65 3.13
C ASN A 309 15.20 -8.64 3.95
N ASP A 310 14.68 -7.43 4.11
CA ASP A 310 15.37 -6.33 4.79
C ASP A 310 15.72 -6.65 6.25
N TYR A 311 14.90 -7.44 6.94
CA TYR A 311 15.19 -7.84 8.32
C TYR A 311 16.39 -8.77 8.39
N ILE A 312 16.48 -9.73 7.46
CA ILE A 312 17.59 -10.67 7.37
C ILE A 312 18.85 -9.97 6.85
N GLN A 313 18.72 -9.05 5.91
CA GLN A 313 19.83 -8.23 5.46
C GLN A 313 20.41 -7.41 6.63
N THR A 314 19.55 -6.70 7.36
CA THR A 314 19.95 -5.86 8.49
C THR A 314 20.62 -6.68 9.60
N ILE A 315 20.05 -7.84 9.98
CA ILE A 315 20.60 -8.66 11.05
C ILE A 315 21.93 -9.31 10.68
N THR A 316 22.15 -9.64 9.40
CA THR A 316 23.40 -10.28 8.94
C THR A 316 24.52 -9.26 8.69
N GLU A 317 24.18 -8.07 8.20
CA GLU A 317 25.16 -7.01 7.94
C GLU A 317 25.49 -6.17 9.17
N LEU A 318 24.52 -5.88 10.04
CA LEU A 318 24.71 -4.96 11.18
C LEU A 318 24.50 -5.63 12.54
N GLY A 319 24.16 -6.92 12.56
CA GLY A 319 23.93 -7.66 13.80
C GLY A 319 22.74 -7.16 14.61
N SER A 320 22.67 -7.60 15.86
CA SER A 320 21.69 -7.13 16.84
C SER A 320 21.78 -5.63 17.07
N LEU A 321 23.00 -5.07 17.05
CA LEU A 321 23.20 -3.64 17.25
C LEU A 321 22.52 -2.83 16.13
N GLY A 322 22.63 -3.28 14.88
CA GLY A 322 21.95 -2.69 13.74
C GLY A 322 20.44 -2.67 13.91
N ILE A 323 19.83 -3.76 14.36
CA ILE A 323 18.38 -3.81 14.64
C ILE A 323 18.02 -2.80 15.73
N ILE A 324 18.79 -2.76 16.83
CA ILE A 324 18.54 -1.85 17.95
C ILE A 324 18.66 -0.40 17.49
N LEU A 325 19.70 -0.05 16.73
CA LEU A 325 19.90 1.30 16.20
C LEU A 325 18.82 1.69 15.21
N ASN A 326 18.38 0.76 14.35
CA ASN A 326 17.30 1.03 13.40
C ASN A 326 15.97 1.25 14.15
N LEU A 327 15.67 0.42 15.14
CA LEU A 327 14.54 0.63 16.05
C LEU A 327 14.64 1.97 16.80
N ALA A 328 15.82 2.30 17.33
CA ALA A 328 16.08 3.55 18.05
C ALA A 328 15.93 4.77 17.13
N PHE A 329 16.45 4.71 15.90
CA PHE A 329 16.28 5.76 14.89
C PHE A 329 14.80 6.00 14.63
N PHE A 330 14.02 4.96 14.34
CA PHE A 330 12.58 5.11 14.16
C PHE A 330 11.94 5.69 15.43
N LEU A 331 12.25 5.18 16.62
CA LEU A 331 11.71 5.70 17.89
C LEU A 331 12.06 7.19 18.12
N ILE A 332 13.29 7.61 17.86
CA ILE A 332 13.77 8.99 18.00
C ILE A 332 13.13 9.89 16.94
N TYR A 333 13.17 9.47 15.67
CA TYR A 333 12.52 10.17 14.57
C TYR A 333 11.05 10.43 14.92
N PHE A 334 10.32 9.40 15.35
CA PHE A 334 8.92 9.53 15.76
C PHE A 334 8.73 10.35 17.04
N ARG A 335 9.64 10.28 18.02
CA ARG A 335 9.57 11.10 19.25
C ARG A 335 9.80 12.58 18.95
N LEU A 336 10.81 12.90 18.14
CA LEU A 336 11.06 14.26 17.66
C LEU A 336 9.86 14.80 16.91
N TRP A 337 9.25 13.96 16.08
CA TRP A 337 8.04 14.31 15.37
C TRP A 337 6.86 14.61 16.30
N ILE A 338 6.64 13.82 17.37
CA ILE A 338 5.63 14.11 18.40
C ILE A 338 5.96 15.41 19.17
N LEU A 339 7.23 15.66 19.47
CA LEU A 339 7.67 16.86 20.19
C LEU A 339 7.48 18.12 19.34
N LEU A 340 7.82 18.09 18.06
CA LEU A 340 7.54 19.17 17.10
C LEU A 340 6.04 19.49 17.07
N LEU A 341 5.18 18.47 17.08
CA LEU A 341 3.73 18.64 17.11
C LEU A 341 3.18 19.12 18.46
N LYS A 342 3.90 18.93 19.57
CA LYS A 342 3.52 19.42 20.90
C LYS A 342 4.00 20.84 21.17
N GLY A 343 5.19 21.21 20.67
CA GLY A 343 5.80 22.52 20.87
C GLY A 343 5.24 23.63 19.98
N TRP A 344 4.27 23.30 19.12
CA TRP A 344 3.52 24.24 18.29
C TRP A 344 2.12 24.58 18.85
N LYS A 345 1.81 24.12 20.07
CA LYS A 345 0.72 24.69 20.88
C LYS A 345 1.25 25.89 21.64
#